data_AF-R7YXC3-F1
#
_entry.id   AF-R7YXC3-F1
#
_cell.length_a   1.000
_cell.length_b   1.000
_cell.length_c   1.000
_cell.angle_alpha   90.00
_cell.angle_beta   90.00
_cell.angle_gamma   90.00
#
_symmetry.space_group_name_H-M   'P 1'
#
loop_
_entity.id
_entity.type
_entity.pdbx_description
1 polymer ?
#
loop_
_entity_poly.entity_id
_entity_poly.type
_entity_poly.pdbx_seq_one_letter_code
_entity_poly.pdbx_strand_id
1 'polypeptide(L)'
;MSDSADILNAFKGIESVLRQSMETDFWYGLPERHFDQVLGWVLDQGSHGSPERRPTSTGKQNRFPSWSWVGWISGASLGTYFPTKEHRSEIHWFLINDKGVAFRLSTVASNAIIDYHKDGNKDVSVAPPPWDGCSPPSWKGRDMFSRIVPRVKAPTDEEEWRFPRYLACKNALATFQLDGQVQSLNGHGRLWEHNANLVIWAADGTRAGSIMMSRIFAAKVSDEPRFFEFILVTRLKRSRSHMTHVAYFDESIYPNRDWCHLSVMMIEREGTVAQRIGVGIVHEDAWVNANPRITFIKL
;
A
#
# COMPACT_ATOMS: atom_id res chain seq x y z
N MET A 1 19.57 7.57 25.86
CA MET A 1 18.81 8.10 24.71
C MET A 1 19.00 7.13 23.57
N SER A 2 17.96 6.39 23.19
CA SER A 2 18.00 5.53 22.00
C SER A 2 18.00 6.42 20.76
N ASP A 3 18.96 6.25 19.86
CA ASP A 3 18.90 6.89 18.55
C ASP A 3 17.64 6.40 17.84
N SER A 4 16.82 7.32 17.33
CA SER A 4 15.62 6.96 16.56
C SER A 4 15.94 6.12 15.33
N ALA A 5 17.18 6.16 14.84
CA ALA A 5 17.68 5.30 13.77
C ALA A 5 17.89 3.83 14.20
N ASP A 6 17.98 3.54 15.50
CA ASP A 6 18.15 2.18 16.04
C ASP A 6 16.82 1.42 16.18
N ILE A 7 15.71 1.95 15.71
CA ILE A 7 14.38 1.33 15.87
C ILE A 7 14.34 -0.11 15.32
N LEU A 8 15.00 -0.37 14.18
CA LEU A 8 15.12 -1.73 13.65
C LEU A 8 15.98 -2.60 14.56
N ASN A 9 17.09 -2.09 15.07
CA ASN A 9 17.94 -2.83 16.00
C ASN A 9 17.21 -3.15 17.31
N ALA A 10 16.40 -2.23 17.82
CA ALA A 10 15.54 -2.43 19.00
C ALA A 10 14.43 -3.47 18.72
N PHE A 11 13.91 -3.51 17.50
CA PHE A 11 12.87 -4.47 17.10
C PHE A 11 13.41 -5.89 16.85
N LYS A 12 14.72 -6.07 16.58
CA LYS A 12 15.32 -7.37 16.21
C LYS A 12 14.99 -8.52 17.16
N GLY A 13 14.93 -8.26 18.47
CA GLY A 13 14.57 -9.30 19.45
C GLY A 13 13.16 -9.84 19.23
N ILE A 14 12.20 -8.94 18.99
CA ILE A 14 10.80 -9.27 18.66
C ILE A 14 10.74 -9.93 17.28
N GLU A 15 11.46 -9.37 16.30
CA GLU A 15 11.54 -9.91 14.94
C GLU A 15 11.99 -11.37 14.90
N SER A 16 12.96 -11.76 15.74
CA SER A 16 13.44 -13.15 15.81
C SER A 16 12.33 -14.12 16.20
N VAL A 17 11.53 -13.76 17.22
CA VAL A 17 10.40 -14.58 17.67
C VAL A 17 9.29 -14.61 16.60
N LEU A 18 9.00 -13.47 15.98
CA LEU A 18 7.97 -13.37 14.94
C LEU A 18 8.37 -14.11 13.66
N ARG A 19 9.65 -14.09 13.26
CA ARG A 19 10.17 -14.82 12.10
C ARG A 19 9.91 -16.33 12.25
N GLN A 20 10.07 -16.87 13.46
CA GLN A 20 9.76 -18.27 13.75
C GLN A 20 8.25 -18.53 13.75
N SER A 21 7.44 -17.71 14.42
CA SER A 21 6.00 -17.97 14.55
C SER A 21 5.22 -17.74 13.26
N MET A 22 5.67 -16.81 12.42
CA MET A 22 5.05 -16.46 11.15
C MET A 22 5.72 -17.14 9.94
N GLU A 23 6.79 -17.91 10.18
CA GLU A 23 7.56 -18.62 9.15
C GLU A 23 7.92 -17.71 7.95
N THR A 24 8.39 -16.49 8.25
CA THR A 24 8.64 -15.44 7.25
C THR A 24 9.79 -14.54 7.66
N ASP A 25 10.53 -14.07 6.66
CA ASP A 25 11.48 -12.98 6.83
C ASP A 25 10.80 -11.62 6.94
N PHE A 26 11.56 -10.63 7.42
CA PHE A 26 11.12 -9.25 7.62
C PHE A 26 11.97 -8.27 6.82
N TRP A 27 11.30 -7.28 6.23
CA TRP A 27 11.94 -6.20 5.46
C TRP A 27 11.49 -4.87 6.03
N TYR A 28 12.43 -4.10 6.59
CA TYR A 28 12.13 -2.86 7.29
C TYR A 28 10.99 -3.02 8.33
N GLY A 29 10.98 -4.12 9.09
CA GLY A 29 9.95 -4.38 10.10
C GLY A 29 8.59 -4.84 9.57
N LEU A 30 8.49 -5.20 8.27
CA LEU A 30 7.27 -5.78 7.67
C LEU A 30 7.49 -7.27 7.30
N PRO A 31 6.57 -8.18 7.64
CA PRO A 31 6.68 -9.60 7.28
C PRO A 31 6.46 -9.83 5.77
N GLU A 32 7.42 -10.49 5.11
CA GLU A 32 7.39 -10.76 3.66
C GLU A 32 6.15 -11.55 3.23
N ARG A 33 5.79 -12.62 3.93
CA ARG A 33 4.66 -13.48 3.54
C ARG A 33 3.32 -12.76 3.57
N HIS A 34 3.20 -11.71 4.39
CA HIS A 34 1.99 -10.93 4.55
C HIS A 34 2.12 -9.50 4.01
N PHE A 35 3.13 -9.25 3.17
CA PHE A 35 3.54 -7.90 2.77
C PHE A 35 2.39 -7.05 2.22
N ASP A 36 1.57 -7.64 1.34
CA ASP A 36 0.43 -6.97 0.70
C ASP A 36 -0.63 -6.53 1.71
N GLN A 37 -0.87 -7.35 2.73
CA GLN A 37 -1.83 -7.08 3.78
C GLN A 37 -1.31 -5.99 4.71
N VAL A 38 -0.06 -6.12 5.16
CA VAL A 38 0.51 -5.16 6.12
C VAL A 38 0.68 -3.78 5.49
N LEU A 39 0.90 -3.67 4.17
CA LEU A 39 0.90 -2.37 3.50
C LEU A 39 -0.43 -1.61 3.64
N GLY A 40 -1.53 -2.25 4.04
CA GLY A 40 -2.81 -1.61 4.32
C GLY A 40 -2.89 -0.77 5.59
N TRP A 41 -1.80 -0.60 6.35
CA TRP A 41 -1.80 0.22 7.56
C TRP A 41 -2.11 1.70 7.27
N VAL A 42 -2.71 2.41 8.22
CA VAL A 42 -2.93 3.86 8.14
C VAL A 42 -2.14 4.54 9.25
N LEU A 43 -1.70 5.78 9.01
CA LEU A 43 -1.06 6.56 10.05
C LEU A 43 -2.11 6.99 11.07
N ASP A 44 -1.90 6.60 12.32
CA ASP A 44 -2.62 7.14 13.46
C ASP A 44 -1.83 8.35 13.95
N GLN A 45 -2.30 9.54 13.56
CA GLN A 45 -1.69 10.77 14.05
C GLN A 45 -2.21 10.93 15.47
N GLY A 46 -1.34 10.83 16.48
CA GLY A 46 -1.70 11.33 17.80
C GLY A 46 -1.96 12.85 17.75
N SER A 47 -2.10 13.47 18.92
CA SER A 47 -2.38 14.92 19.02
C SER A 47 -1.24 15.84 18.53
N HIS A 48 -0.16 15.28 17.99
CA HIS A 48 1.14 15.94 17.74
C HIS A 48 1.36 16.47 16.32
N GLY A 49 0.36 16.47 15.43
CA GLY A 49 0.43 17.23 14.17
C GLY A 49 0.57 16.40 12.89
N SER A 50 1.37 16.88 11.93
CA SER A 50 1.44 16.29 10.59
C SER A 50 2.20 14.97 10.57
N PRO A 51 1.94 14.08 9.59
CA PRO A 51 2.81 12.95 9.30
C PRO A 51 4.27 13.37 9.15
N GLU A 52 5.10 13.04 10.12
CA GLU A 52 6.53 13.34 10.06
C GLU A 52 7.35 12.09 9.75
N ARG A 53 8.26 12.25 8.79
CA ARG A 53 9.23 11.22 8.42
C ARG A 53 10.29 11.13 9.50
N ARG A 54 10.60 9.91 9.93
CA ARG A 54 11.64 9.68 10.93
C ARG A 54 13.00 10.13 10.38
N PRO A 55 13.72 11.02 11.09
CA PRO A 55 15.07 11.39 10.70
C PRO A 55 15.99 10.18 10.85
N THR A 56 17.00 10.09 9.98
CA THR A 56 18.04 9.06 10.07
C THR A 56 19.33 9.71 10.53
N SER A 57 20.05 9.06 11.44
CA SER A 57 21.22 9.63 12.11
C SER A 57 22.41 9.90 11.18
N THR A 58 22.40 9.33 9.97
CA THR A 58 23.39 9.61 8.94
C THR A 58 22.84 10.65 7.95
N GLY A 59 23.33 11.88 8.06
CA GLY A 59 22.95 13.05 7.24
C GLY A 59 23.19 12.96 5.72
N LYS A 60 23.36 11.76 5.16
CA LYS A 60 23.43 11.50 3.73
C LYS A 60 22.66 10.22 3.39
N GLN A 61 21.48 10.42 2.78
CA GLN A 61 20.81 9.51 1.84
C GLN A 61 20.07 8.23 2.29
N ASN A 62 20.03 7.82 3.56
CA ASN A 62 19.23 6.64 3.93
C ASN A 62 18.01 6.99 4.78
N ARG A 63 17.05 7.74 4.24
CA ARG A 63 15.72 7.85 4.85
C ARG A 63 15.10 6.45 4.87
N PHE A 64 14.60 5.99 6.02
CA PHE A 64 13.74 4.81 6.09
C PHE A 64 12.63 4.89 5.03
N PRO A 65 12.25 3.78 4.38
CA PRO A 65 11.29 3.83 3.30
C PRO A 65 9.92 4.33 3.75
N SER A 66 9.25 5.10 2.89
CA SER A 66 7.90 5.64 3.16
C SER A 66 6.83 4.55 3.28
N TRP A 67 7.07 3.39 2.67
CA TRP A 67 6.15 2.26 2.67
C TRP A 67 6.19 1.43 3.97
N SER A 68 7.23 1.59 4.80
CA SER A 68 7.33 0.94 6.11
C SER A 68 6.92 1.89 7.24
N TRP A 69 6.29 1.33 8.28
CA TRP A 69 5.95 2.05 9.50
C TRP A 69 7.19 2.66 10.20
N VAL A 70 8.37 2.03 10.06
CA VAL A 70 9.62 2.54 10.67
C VAL A 70 10.03 3.91 10.11
N GLY A 71 9.56 4.24 8.91
CA GLY A 71 9.82 5.52 8.25
C GLY A 71 9.05 6.70 8.81
N TRP A 72 8.19 6.48 9.80
CA TRP A 72 7.29 7.48 10.36
C TRP A 72 7.47 7.61 11.88
N ILE A 73 7.22 8.81 12.38
CA ILE A 73 7.23 9.10 13.83
C ILE A 73 5.88 8.71 14.47
N SER A 74 4.78 8.78 13.71
CA SER A 74 3.42 8.48 14.16
C SER A 74 3.17 6.99 14.42
N GLY A 75 2.08 6.69 15.13
CA GLY A 75 1.57 5.34 15.23
C GLY A 75 1.09 4.83 13.86
N ALA A 76 1.10 3.51 13.68
CA ALA A 76 0.53 2.85 12.53
C ALA A 76 -0.54 1.86 12.99
N SER A 77 -1.70 1.87 12.34
CA SER A 77 -2.84 1.04 12.69
C SER A 77 -3.27 0.23 11.49
N LEU A 78 -3.44 -1.09 11.67
CA LEU A 78 -3.76 -2.04 10.60
C LEU A 78 -5.11 -2.70 10.86
N GLY A 79 -5.96 -2.79 9.83
CA GLY A 79 -7.23 -3.53 9.87
C GLY A 79 -8.39 -2.83 10.60
N THR A 80 -8.16 -1.66 11.18
CA THR A 80 -9.15 -0.86 11.93
C THR A 80 -9.94 0.10 11.03
N TYR A 81 -9.35 0.61 9.95
CA TYR A 81 -10.00 1.55 9.03
C TYR A 81 -11.05 0.86 8.14
N PHE A 82 -10.72 -0.33 7.64
CA PHE A 82 -11.60 -1.14 6.81
C PHE A 82 -11.59 -2.59 7.31
N PRO A 83 -12.67 -3.08 7.95
CA PRO A 83 -12.73 -4.43 8.46
C PRO A 83 -12.81 -5.45 7.31
N THR A 84 -11.75 -6.20 7.12
CA THR A 84 -11.62 -7.23 6.08
C THR A 84 -11.87 -8.62 6.65
N LYS A 85 -12.58 -9.45 5.88
CA LYS A 85 -12.71 -10.89 6.17
C LYS A 85 -11.65 -11.69 5.43
N GLU A 86 -11.49 -11.40 4.14
CA GLU A 86 -10.54 -12.05 3.24
C GLU A 86 -9.89 -10.97 2.37
N HIS A 87 -8.68 -11.24 1.87
CA HIS A 87 -7.99 -10.40 0.91
C HIS A 87 -7.35 -11.26 -0.17
N ARG A 88 -7.03 -10.65 -1.31
CA ARG A 88 -6.28 -11.23 -2.42
C ARG A 88 -5.27 -10.20 -2.91
N SER A 89 -4.02 -10.63 -3.08
CA SER A 89 -2.98 -9.80 -3.68
C SER A 89 -3.24 -9.59 -5.17
N GLU A 90 -3.10 -8.35 -5.62
CA GLU A 90 -3.19 -7.96 -7.03
C GLU A 90 -1.83 -7.45 -7.54
N ILE A 91 -0.77 -7.60 -6.73
CA ILE A 91 0.55 -7.00 -6.97
C ILE A 91 1.68 -8.01 -6.75
N HIS A 92 2.78 -7.83 -7.46
CA HIS A 92 4.03 -8.52 -7.19
C HIS A 92 5.12 -7.52 -6.86
N TRP A 93 5.65 -7.69 -5.66
CA TRP A 93 6.70 -6.84 -5.12
C TRP A 93 8.09 -7.40 -5.41
N PHE A 94 9.00 -6.49 -5.67
CA PHE A 94 10.41 -6.73 -5.84
C PHE A 94 11.19 -5.85 -4.88
N LEU A 95 12.20 -6.41 -4.22
CA LEU A 95 13.20 -5.61 -3.53
C LEU A 95 14.43 -5.50 -4.43
N ILE A 96 14.98 -4.30 -4.50
CA ILE A 96 16.12 -3.96 -5.36
C ILE A 96 17.24 -3.41 -4.47
N ASN A 97 18.42 -4.02 -4.54
CA ASN A 97 19.58 -3.55 -3.80
C ASN A 97 20.33 -2.41 -4.51
N ASP A 98 21.42 -1.92 -3.91
CA ASP A 98 22.22 -0.81 -4.44
C ASP A 98 22.87 -1.10 -5.81
N LYS A 99 23.09 -2.38 -6.13
CA LYS A 99 23.64 -2.84 -7.42
C LYS A 99 22.55 -3.01 -8.50
N GLY A 100 21.30 -2.66 -8.18
CA GLY A 100 20.15 -2.82 -9.07
C GLY A 100 19.72 -4.27 -9.26
N VAL A 101 20.23 -5.21 -8.46
CA VAL A 101 19.81 -6.62 -8.48
C VAL A 101 18.49 -6.73 -7.72
N ALA A 102 17.53 -7.45 -8.29
CA ALA A 102 16.21 -7.60 -7.72
C ALA A 102 15.89 -9.06 -7.36
N PHE A 103 14.99 -9.26 -6.40
CA PHE A 103 14.28 -10.53 -6.22
C PHE A 103 12.81 -10.24 -5.90
N ARG A 104 11.94 -11.20 -6.17
CA ARG A 104 10.50 -11.09 -5.85
C ARG A 104 10.22 -11.56 -4.44
N LEU A 105 9.39 -10.81 -3.72
CA LEU A 105 8.86 -11.22 -2.44
C LEU A 105 7.95 -12.44 -2.58
N SER A 106 8.02 -13.34 -1.60
CA SER A 106 7.21 -14.55 -1.50
C SER A 106 5.95 -14.27 -0.67
N THR A 107 5.04 -13.48 -1.22
CA THR A 107 3.77 -13.17 -0.56
C THR A 107 2.80 -14.35 -0.63
N VAL A 108 1.95 -14.51 0.38
CA VAL A 108 0.91 -15.55 0.41
C VAL A 108 -0.15 -15.20 -0.63
N ALA A 109 -0.32 -16.09 -1.60
CA ALA A 109 -1.45 -16.01 -2.52
C ALA A 109 -2.73 -16.44 -1.81
N SER A 110 -3.80 -15.65 -1.97
CA SER A 110 -5.13 -16.06 -1.52
C SER A 110 -5.69 -17.11 -2.47
N ASN A 111 -6.25 -18.18 -1.91
CA ASN A 111 -6.97 -19.21 -2.68
C ASN A 111 -8.41 -18.79 -3.02
N ALA A 112 -8.79 -17.53 -2.77
CA ALA A 112 -10.11 -17.03 -3.07
C ALA A 112 -10.38 -17.08 -4.58
N ILE A 113 -11.35 -17.91 -4.98
CA ILE A 113 -11.89 -17.94 -6.32
C ILE A 113 -12.83 -16.74 -6.46
N ILE A 114 -12.56 -15.90 -7.46
CA ILE A 114 -13.37 -14.72 -7.78
C ILE A 114 -13.99 -14.95 -9.14
N ASP A 115 -15.32 -14.98 -9.20
CA ASP A 115 -16.05 -15.15 -10.45
C ASP A 115 -16.18 -13.80 -11.17
N TYR A 116 -15.44 -13.66 -12.28
CA TYR A 116 -15.46 -12.45 -13.10
C TYR A 116 -16.54 -12.53 -14.18
N HIS A 117 -17.36 -11.49 -14.30
CA HIS A 117 -18.38 -11.38 -15.34
C HIS A 117 -18.80 -9.93 -15.58
N LYS A 118 -19.46 -9.68 -16.73
CA LYS A 118 -19.80 -8.32 -17.20
C LYS A 118 -20.61 -7.50 -16.18
N ASP A 119 -21.46 -8.13 -15.39
CA ASP A 119 -22.31 -7.46 -14.39
C ASP A 119 -21.83 -7.67 -12.94
N GLY A 120 -20.71 -8.39 -12.76
CA GLY A 120 -20.11 -8.68 -11.45
C GLY A 120 -18.68 -8.17 -11.36
N ASN A 121 -17.83 -8.90 -10.63
CA ASN A 121 -16.46 -8.49 -10.39
C ASN A 121 -15.68 -8.32 -11.70
N LYS A 122 -14.85 -7.28 -11.77
CA LYS A 122 -14.04 -6.95 -12.94
C LYS A 122 -12.64 -7.51 -12.78
N ASP A 123 -12.04 -7.94 -13.88
CA ASP A 123 -10.61 -8.21 -13.86
C ASP A 123 -9.86 -6.87 -13.81
N VAL A 124 -9.26 -6.62 -12.66
CA VAL A 124 -8.39 -5.46 -12.40
C VAL A 124 -6.93 -5.90 -12.27
N SER A 125 -6.70 -7.22 -12.35
CA SER A 125 -5.41 -7.79 -12.12
C SER A 125 -4.50 -7.41 -13.29
N VAL A 126 -3.28 -7.01 -12.93
CA VAL A 126 -2.23 -6.74 -13.91
C VAL A 126 -1.39 -7.99 -14.13
N ALA A 127 -1.98 -9.16 -13.84
CA ALA A 127 -1.27 -10.42 -13.70
C ALA A 127 -0.20 -10.52 -14.80
N PRO A 128 1.10 -10.54 -14.44
CA PRO A 128 2.11 -10.86 -15.42
C PRO A 128 1.73 -12.17 -16.10
N PRO A 129 2.15 -12.39 -17.36
CA PRO A 129 2.16 -13.75 -17.89
C PRO A 129 2.83 -14.70 -16.87
N PRO A 130 2.46 -15.98 -16.84
CA PRO A 130 3.01 -16.96 -15.90
C PRO A 130 4.52 -16.81 -15.80
N TRP A 131 5.01 -16.47 -14.61
CA TRP A 131 6.44 -16.22 -14.41
C TRP A 131 7.11 -17.53 -14.01
N ASP A 132 8.10 -17.96 -14.80
CA ASP A 132 8.94 -19.15 -14.59
C ASP A 132 9.94 -19.03 -13.41
N GLY A 133 9.96 -17.88 -12.71
CA GLY A 133 10.84 -17.61 -11.57
C GLY A 133 12.31 -17.32 -11.92
N CYS A 134 12.69 -17.39 -13.20
CA CYS A 134 14.10 -17.34 -13.62
C CYS A 134 14.36 -16.31 -14.73
N SER A 135 13.38 -16.05 -15.59
CA SER A 135 13.49 -15.09 -16.66
C SER A 135 12.93 -13.73 -16.21
N PRO A 136 13.62 -12.60 -16.46
CA PRO A 136 12.94 -11.32 -16.48
C PRO A 136 11.76 -11.47 -17.42
N PRO A 137 10.53 -11.17 -17.01
CA PRO A 137 9.40 -11.26 -17.93
C PRO A 137 9.75 -10.45 -19.18
N SER A 138 9.26 -10.87 -20.36
CA SER A 138 9.58 -10.28 -21.68
C SER A 138 9.26 -8.78 -21.85
N TRP A 139 8.90 -8.10 -20.76
CA TRP A 139 8.97 -6.67 -20.59
C TRP A 139 10.35 -6.20 -21.11
N LYS A 140 10.35 -5.27 -22.07
CA LYS A 140 11.57 -4.64 -22.63
C LYS A 140 12.29 -3.74 -21.60
N GLY A 141 12.40 -4.18 -20.35
CA GLY A 141 12.82 -3.41 -19.19
C GLY A 141 14.25 -3.68 -18.77
N ARG A 142 15.23 -3.55 -19.67
CA ARG A 142 16.64 -3.38 -19.24
C ARG A 142 16.81 -2.16 -18.32
N ASP A 143 15.80 -1.28 -18.27
CA ASP A 143 15.73 -0.08 -17.42
C ASP A 143 15.15 -0.32 -16.00
N MET A 144 14.67 -1.53 -15.68
CA MET A 144 13.96 -1.78 -14.40
C MET A 144 14.87 -2.29 -13.28
N PHE A 145 15.73 -3.25 -13.58
CA PHE A 145 16.73 -3.85 -12.69
C PHE A 145 17.82 -4.47 -13.55
N SER A 146 19.04 -4.60 -13.00
CA SER A 146 20.20 -5.15 -13.73
C SER A 146 20.05 -6.65 -13.98
N ARG A 147 19.49 -7.38 -13.01
CA ARG A 147 19.08 -8.79 -13.12
C ARG A 147 18.10 -9.15 -12.00
N ILE A 148 17.35 -10.24 -12.19
CA ILE A 148 16.53 -10.86 -11.14
C ILE A 148 17.25 -12.12 -10.63
N VAL A 149 17.26 -12.34 -9.32
CA VAL A 149 17.74 -13.58 -8.69
C VAL A 149 16.60 -14.31 -7.97
N PRO A 150 16.66 -15.65 -7.86
CA PRO A 150 15.74 -16.40 -7.01
C PRO A 150 15.79 -15.93 -5.55
N ARG A 151 14.64 -15.96 -4.86
CA ARG A 151 14.51 -15.52 -3.45
C ARG A 151 15.53 -16.17 -2.49
N VAL A 152 15.87 -17.44 -2.72
CA VAL A 152 16.88 -18.20 -1.93
C VAL A 152 18.29 -17.58 -1.99
N LYS A 153 18.60 -16.79 -3.03
CA LYS A 153 19.88 -16.07 -3.17
C LYS A 153 19.84 -14.64 -2.60
N ALA A 154 18.80 -14.32 -1.83
CA ALA A 154 18.61 -13.01 -1.21
C ALA A 154 18.18 -13.12 0.26
N PRO A 155 18.98 -13.78 1.13
CA PRO A 155 18.66 -13.86 2.56
C PRO A 155 18.77 -12.47 3.22
N THR A 156 17.95 -12.23 4.24
CA THR A 156 17.92 -10.93 4.96
C THR A 156 19.23 -10.58 5.66
N ASP A 157 20.05 -11.59 5.93
CA ASP A 157 21.22 -11.50 6.80
C ASP A 157 22.48 -11.17 5.99
N GLU A 158 22.41 -11.29 4.66
CA GLU A 158 23.48 -10.87 3.76
C GLU A 158 23.55 -9.34 3.67
N GLU A 159 24.78 -8.81 3.74
CA GLU A 159 25.03 -7.37 3.71
C GLU A 159 24.42 -6.68 2.48
N GLU A 160 24.47 -7.35 1.32
CA GLU A 160 23.91 -6.85 0.05
C GLU A 160 22.37 -6.68 0.09
N TRP A 161 21.69 -7.41 0.95
CA TRP A 161 20.23 -7.42 1.03
C TRP A 161 19.70 -6.76 2.30
N ARG A 162 20.52 -6.60 3.34
CA ARG A 162 20.11 -6.08 4.65
C ARG A 162 19.31 -4.76 4.59
N PHE A 163 19.63 -3.89 3.63
CA PHE A 163 18.95 -2.62 3.41
C PHE A 163 18.69 -2.42 1.90
N PRO A 164 17.64 -3.04 1.34
CA PRO A 164 17.35 -2.89 -0.06
C PRO A 164 17.01 -1.42 -0.36
N ARG A 165 17.54 -0.92 -1.46
CA ARG A 165 17.45 0.49 -1.86
C ARG A 165 16.03 0.89 -2.27
N TYR A 166 15.32 -0.01 -2.95
CA TYR A 166 13.98 0.24 -3.45
C TYR A 166 13.06 -0.94 -3.21
N LEU A 167 11.80 -0.64 -2.95
CA LEU A 167 10.68 -1.54 -3.22
C LEU A 167 10.16 -1.21 -4.62
N ALA A 168 9.76 -2.21 -5.39
CA ALA A 168 9.26 -1.97 -6.72
C ALA A 168 8.13 -2.92 -7.11
N CYS A 169 7.30 -2.48 -8.03
CA CYS A 169 6.24 -3.28 -8.62
C CYS A 169 5.95 -2.85 -10.05
N LYS A 170 5.40 -3.76 -10.84
CA LYS A 170 4.68 -3.43 -12.07
C LYS A 170 3.20 -3.56 -11.76
N ASN A 171 2.46 -2.49 -11.94
CA ASN A 171 1.09 -2.42 -11.44
C ASN A 171 0.21 -1.44 -12.22
N ALA A 172 -1.09 -1.51 -11.98
CA ALA A 172 -2.11 -0.60 -12.48
C ALA A 172 -2.00 0.71 -11.70
N LEU A 173 -1.92 1.80 -12.43
CA LEU A 173 -1.92 3.15 -11.91
C LEU A 173 -3.13 3.90 -12.45
N ALA A 174 -3.94 4.43 -11.55
CA ALA A 174 -5.08 5.28 -11.85
C ALA A 174 -4.90 6.64 -11.17
N THR A 175 -5.65 7.64 -11.62
CA THR A 175 -5.68 8.97 -11.02
C THR A 175 -7.07 9.30 -10.51
N PHE A 176 -7.14 9.82 -9.29
CA PHE A 176 -8.39 10.28 -8.68
C PHE A 176 -8.18 11.64 -8.04
N GLN A 177 -9.25 12.42 -7.92
CA GLN A 177 -9.20 13.73 -7.30
C GLN A 177 -9.48 13.63 -5.79
N LEU A 178 -8.76 14.45 -5.03
CA LEU A 178 -9.11 14.79 -3.65
C LEU A 178 -9.35 16.32 -3.59
N ASP A 179 -10.40 16.73 -2.89
CA ASP A 179 -10.82 18.13 -2.73
C ASP A 179 -10.94 18.56 -1.26
N GLY A 180 -10.47 17.72 -0.33
CA GLY A 180 -10.56 17.96 1.09
C GLY A 180 -11.92 17.62 1.72
N GLN A 181 -12.92 17.20 0.94
CA GLN A 181 -14.22 16.82 1.50
C GLN A 181 -14.07 15.61 2.43
N VAL A 182 -14.55 15.76 3.65
CA VAL A 182 -14.54 14.71 4.68
C VAL A 182 -15.87 13.99 4.70
N GLN A 183 -15.85 12.66 4.70
CA GLN A 183 -17.03 11.84 4.93
C GLN A 183 -17.05 11.22 6.34
N SER A 184 -18.25 11.06 6.88
CA SER A 184 -18.45 10.47 8.21
C SER A 184 -18.11 8.98 8.22
N LEU A 185 -17.38 8.55 9.26
CA LEU A 185 -17.22 7.13 9.61
C LEU A 185 -18.28 6.65 10.61
N ASN A 186 -19.35 7.42 10.80
CA ASN A 186 -20.35 7.20 11.83
C ASN A 186 -19.68 7.06 13.20
N GLY A 187 -20.09 6.10 14.02
CA GLY A 187 -19.51 5.86 15.35
C GLY A 187 -18.02 5.50 15.35
N HIS A 188 -17.44 5.01 14.23
CA HIS A 188 -16.01 4.67 14.14
C HIS A 188 -15.10 5.87 14.06
N GLY A 189 -15.62 7.08 13.80
CA GLY A 189 -14.81 8.30 13.77
C GLY A 189 -14.06 8.56 15.09
N ARG A 190 -14.56 8.03 16.22
CA ARG A 190 -13.91 8.16 17.54
C ARG A 190 -12.57 7.43 17.63
N LEU A 191 -12.31 6.43 16.78
CA LEU A 191 -11.01 5.77 16.73
C LEU A 191 -9.96 6.60 15.96
N TRP A 192 -10.40 7.69 15.32
CA TRP A 192 -9.63 8.44 14.32
C TRP A 192 -9.77 9.94 14.52
N GLU A 193 -9.77 10.41 15.78
CA GLU A 193 -10.10 11.80 16.12
C GLU A 193 -9.20 12.82 15.40
N HIS A 194 -7.95 12.45 15.15
CA HIS A 194 -6.93 13.28 14.52
C HIS A 194 -6.77 13.06 13.01
N ASN A 195 -7.53 12.12 12.46
CA ASN A 195 -7.55 11.84 11.03
C ASN A 195 -8.85 12.35 10.39
N ALA A 196 -8.84 12.41 9.07
CA ALA A 196 -9.98 12.72 8.22
C ALA A 196 -10.14 11.61 7.19
N ASN A 197 -11.36 11.10 7.07
CA ASN A 197 -11.72 10.17 5.99
C ASN A 197 -12.11 10.99 4.77
N LEU A 198 -11.15 11.26 3.90
CA LEU A 198 -11.35 12.07 2.71
C LEU A 198 -12.07 11.29 1.62
N VAL A 199 -12.90 11.99 0.87
CA VAL A 199 -13.56 11.45 -0.31
C VAL A 199 -12.55 11.34 -1.46
N ILE A 200 -12.56 10.19 -2.15
CA ILE A 200 -11.88 9.99 -3.44
C ILE A 200 -12.90 10.17 -4.55
N TRP A 201 -12.67 11.14 -5.41
CA TRP A 201 -13.54 11.47 -6.54
C TRP A 201 -13.04 10.86 -7.85
N ALA A 202 -13.95 10.26 -8.60
CA ALA A 202 -13.74 9.95 -10.01
C ALA A 202 -13.80 11.23 -10.85
N ALA A 203 -13.29 11.17 -12.08
CA ALA A 203 -13.24 12.30 -13.01
C ALA A 203 -14.63 12.84 -13.41
N ASP A 204 -15.67 12.01 -13.27
CA ASP A 204 -17.07 12.38 -13.51
C ASP A 204 -17.76 13.02 -12.28
N GLY A 205 -17.04 13.23 -11.18
CA GLY A 205 -17.56 13.79 -9.94
C GLY A 205 -18.29 12.77 -9.06
N THR A 206 -18.28 11.48 -9.40
CA THR A 206 -18.85 10.44 -8.55
C THR A 206 -17.91 10.06 -7.42
N ARG A 207 -18.47 9.69 -6.27
CA ARG A 207 -17.68 9.25 -5.12
C ARG A 207 -17.19 7.81 -5.34
N ALA A 208 -15.96 7.69 -5.80
CA ALA A 208 -15.30 6.42 -6.14
C ALA A 208 -14.81 5.64 -4.91
N GLY A 209 -14.56 6.34 -3.81
CA GLY A 209 -13.91 5.73 -2.64
C GLY A 209 -13.61 6.73 -1.53
N SER A 210 -12.71 6.33 -0.64
CA SER A 210 -12.22 7.19 0.43
C SER A 210 -10.83 6.81 0.93
N ILE A 211 -10.15 7.77 1.54
CA ILE A 211 -8.80 7.60 2.05
C ILE A 211 -8.66 8.21 3.45
N MET A 212 -8.03 7.48 4.36
CA MET A 212 -7.73 7.99 5.70
C MET A 212 -6.44 8.82 5.66
N MET A 213 -6.54 10.11 5.96
CA MET A 213 -5.44 11.06 5.95
C MET A 213 -5.39 11.87 7.25
N SER A 214 -4.32 12.63 7.49
CA SER A 214 -4.30 13.58 8.61
C SER A 214 -5.23 14.76 8.33
N ARG A 215 -5.78 15.39 9.38
CA ARG A 215 -6.57 16.62 9.23
C ARG A 215 -5.78 17.78 8.62
N ILE A 216 -4.47 17.84 8.82
CA ILE A 216 -3.61 18.86 8.21
C ILE A 216 -3.48 18.64 6.70
N PHE A 217 -3.33 17.38 6.27
CA PHE A 217 -3.34 17.06 4.85
C PHE A 217 -4.70 17.39 4.21
N ALA A 218 -5.79 17.05 4.90
CA ALA A 218 -7.15 17.39 4.48
C ALA A 218 -7.32 18.90 4.24
N ALA A 219 -6.85 19.74 5.18
CA ALA A 219 -6.89 21.19 5.03
C ALA A 219 -6.12 21.68 3.79
N LYS A 220 -4.87 21.20 3.60
CA LYS A 220 -4.06 21.58 2.43
C LYS A 220 -4.72 21.22 1.10
N VAL A 221 -5.34 20.05 1.01
CA VAL A 221 -6.03 19.61 -0.21
C VAL A 221 -7.37 20.34 -0.40
N SER A 222 -8.00 20.79 0.69
CA SER A 222 -9.18 21.66 0.60
C SER A 222 -8.84 23.02 0.00
N ASP A 223 -7.65 23.55 0.27
CA ASP A 223 -7.17 24.81 -0.30
C ASP A 223 -6.75 24.64 -1.77
N GLU A 224 -6.18 23.47 -2.12
CA GLU A 224 -5.70 23.14 -3.46
C GLU A 224 -6.16 21.75 -3.94
N PRO A 225 -7.44 21.60 -4.36
CA PRO A 225 -7.94 20.35 -4.91
C PRO A 225 -7.13 19.89 -6.12
N ARG A 226 -6.73 18.62 -6.16
CA ARG A 226 -5.92 18.09 -7.26
C ARG A 226 -6.07 16.59 -7.44
N PHE A 227 -5.61 16.10 -8.60
CA PHE A 227 -5.50 14.69 -8.90
C PHE A 227 -4.22 14.10 -8.29
N PHE A 228 -4.35 12.89 -7.76
CA PHE A 228 -3.24 12.10 -7.21
C PHE A 228 -3.14 10.77 -7.94
N GLU A 229 -1.93 10.21 -8.00
CA GLU A 229 -1.69 8.86 -8.53
C GLU A 229 -1.94 7.81 -7.43
N PHE A 230 -2.64 6.75 -7.81
CA PHE A 230 -2.93 5.60 -6.96
C PHE A 230 -2.48 4.31 -7.63
N ILE A 231 -1.96 3.38 -6.83
CA ILE A 231 -1.60 2.03 -7.28
C ILE A 231 -2.47 1.00 -6.55
N LEU A 232 -2.84 -0.07 -7.24
CA LEU A 232 -3.67 -1.15 -6.67
C LEU A 232 -2.85 -2.10 -5.80
N VAL A 233 -3.16 -2.26 -4.52
CA VAL A 233 -2.37 -3.16 -3.64
C VAL A 233 -3.07 -4.52 -3.50
N THR A 234 -4.29 -4.51 -2.98
CA THR A 234 -5.04 -5.74 -2.69
C THR A 234 -6.50 -5.55 -3.02
N ARG A 235 -7.16 -6.67 -3.31
CA ARG A 235 -8.61 -6.77 -3.38
C ARG A 235 -9.13 -7.32 -2.06
N LEU A 236 -10.23 -6.76 -1.58
CA LEU A 236 -10.75 -7.02 -0.24
C LEU A 236 -12.18 -7.54 -0.25
N LYS A 237 -12.44 -8.54 0.58
CA LYS A 237 -13.79 -8.96 0.93
C LYS A 237 -14.15 -8.36 2.29
N ARG A 238 -15.15 -7.49 2.30
CA ARG A 238 -15.61 -6.81 3.52
C ARG A 238 -16.17 -7.81 4.53
N SER A 239 -15.83 -7.63 5.81
CA SER A 239 -16.50 -8.36 6.88
C SER A 239 -17.90 -7.81 7.09
N ARG A 240 -18.92 -8.67 7.04
CA ARG A 240 -20.34 -8.30 7.25
C ARG A 240 -20.75 -8.26 8.73
N SER A 241 -19.81 -8.07 9.65
CA SER A 241 -20.17 -7.98 11.08
C SER A 241 -21.11 -6.80 11.33
N HIS A 242 -22.01 -6.95 12.31
CA HIS A 242 -23.17 -6.08 12.56
C HIS A 242 -22.84 -4.64 12.97
N MET A 243 -21.57 -4.24 12.97
CA MET A 243 -21.10 -3.08 13.70
C MET A 243 -20.86 -1.80 12.89
N THR A 244 -21.08 -1.74 11.56
CA THR A 244 -21.35 -0.45 10.88
C THR A 244 -21.58 -0.54 9.37
N HIS A 245 -22.64 0.13 8.92
CA HIS A 245 -22.78 0.58 7.54
C HIS A 245 -21.96 1.87 7.31
N VAL A 246 -20.63 1.76 7.27
CA VAL A 246 -19.81 2.82 6.66
C VAL A 246 -19.91 2.66 5.14
N ALA A 247 -20.35 3.70 4.44
CA ALA A 247 -20.31 3.80 2.99
C ALA A 247 -18.98 4.43 2.58
N TYR A 248 -18.15 3.69 1.86
CA TYR A 248 -16.84 4.18 1.40
C TYR A 248 -16.90 4.83 0.02
N PHE A 249 -17.96 4.56 -0.74
CA PHE A 249 -18.23 5.08 -2.07
C PHE A 249 -19.73 5.36 -2.22
N ASP A 250 -20.17 5.89 -3.37
CA ASP A 250 -21.59 6.02 -3.68
C ASP A 250 -22.20 4.67 -4.05
N GLU A 251 -22.93 4.03 -3.12
CA GLU A 251 -23.55 2.71 -3.34
C GLU A 251 -24.72 2.74 -4.34
N SER A 252 -25.27 3.92 -4.67
CA SER A 252 -26.32 4.05 -5.69
C SER A 252 -25.76 3.95 -7.11
N ILE A 253 -24.49 4.29 -7.28
CA ILE A 253 -23.75 4.22 -8.54
C ILE A 253 -22.91 2.95 -8.61
N TYR A 254 -22.27 2.60 -7.49
CA TYR A 254 -21.33 1.50 -7.36
C TYR A 254 -21.90 0.43 -6.43
N PRO A 255 -22.52 -0.65 -6.96
CA PRO A 255 -23.20 -1.63 -6.13
C PRO A 255 -22.22 -2.37 -5.23
N ASN A 256 -22.48 -2.36 -3.93
CA ASN A 256 -21.65 -3.03 -2.94
C ASN A 256 -21.77 -4.56 -3.06
N ARG A 257 -20.75 -5.20 -3.66
CA ARG A 257 -20.65 -6.65 -3.88
C ARG A 257 -19.41 -7.23 -3.22
N ASP A 258 -19.44 -8.54 -2.97
CA ASP A 258 -18.26 -9.24 -2.44
C ASP A 258 -17.08 -9.03 -3.40
N TRP A 259 -15.92 -8.68 -2.84
CA TRP A 259 -14.68 -8.40 -3.56
C TRP A 259 -14.63 -7.09 -4.37
N CYS A 260 -15.64 -6.22 -4.36
CA CYS A 260 -15.56 -4.96 -5.12
C CYS A 260 -14.65 -3.87 -4.53
N HIS A 261 -14.15 -4.08 -3.31
CA HIS A 261 -13.33 -3.11 -2.61
C HIS A 261 -11.86 -3.32 -2.96
N LEU A 262 -11.23 -2.29 -3.49
CA LEU A 262 -9.81 -2.27 -3.80
C LEU A 262 -9.08 -1.42 -2.77
N SER A 263 -8.10 -2.02 -2.10
CA SER A 263 -7.10 -1.28 -1.32
C SER A 263 -6.12 -0.63 -2.28
N VAL A 264 -6.07 0.69 -2.26
CA VAL A 264 -5.23 1.49 -3.15
C VAL A 264 -4.24 2.31 -2.33
N MET A 265 -3.01 2.41 -2.81
CA MET A 265 -1.98 3.25 -2.21
C MET A 265 -1.82 4.52 -3.02
N MET A 266 -2.02 5.66 -2.36
CA MET A 266 -1.72 6.97 -2.92
C MET A 266 -0.22 7.21 -2.90
N ILE A 267 0.33 7.67 -4.02
CA ILE A 267 1.76 7.93 -4.17
C ILE A 267 2.04 9.35 -4.68
N GLU A 268 3.21 9.87 -4.34
CA GLU A 268 3.75 11.12 -4.88
C GLU A 268 5.16 10.87 -5.43
N ARG A 269 5.48 11.41 -6.60
CA ARG A 269 6.76 11.17 -7.26
C ARG A 269 7.79 12.21 -6.89
N GLU A 270 8.98 11.75 -6.51
CA GLU A 270 10.21 12.52 -6.39
C GLU A 270 11.21 12.00 -7.43
N GLY A 271 11.17 12.58 -8.64
CA GLY A 271 11.97 12.12 -9.77
C GLY A 271 11.55 10.71 -10.23
N THR A 272 12.44 9.73 -10.09
CA THR A 272 12.18 8.34 -10.53
C THR A 272 11.68 7.41 -9.42
N VAL A 273 11.54 7.94 -8.21
CA VAL A 273 11.08 7.21 -7.01
C VAL A 273 9.78 7.83 -6.55
N ALA A 274 8.84 7.02 -6.10
CA ALA A 274 7.59 7.44 -5.52
C ALA A 274 7.64 7.27 -4.00
N GLN A 275 6.91 8.10 -3.27
CA GLN A 275 6.67 7.92 -1.86
C GLN A 275 5.22 7.52 -1.63
N ARG A 276 5.01 6.60 -0.70
CA ARG A 276 3.68 6.32 -0.15
C ARG A 276 3.22 7.54 0.65
N ILE A 277 2.01 8.01 0.34
CA ILE A 277 1.38 9.12 1.08
C ILE A 277 0.24 8.62 1.97
N GLY A 278 -0.54 7.63 1.50
CA GLY A 278 -1.66 7.07 2.25
C GLY A 278 -2.25 5.84 1.60
N VAL A 279 -3.21 5.21 2.28
CA VAL A 279 -3.95 4.05 1.77
C VAL A 279 -5.44 4.31 1.90
N GLY A 280 -6.15 4.05 0.82
CA GLY A 280 -7.60 4.22 0.71
C GLY A 280 -8.28 3.00 0.14
N ILE A 281 -9.60 3.09 0.04
CA ILE A 281 -10.47 2.10 -0.56
C ILE A 281 -11.17 2.73 -1.76
N VAL A 282 -11.13 2.07 -2.90
CA VAL A 282 -11.82 2.47 -4.13
C VAL A 282 -12.69 1.32 -4.61
N HIS A 283 -13.85 1.64 -5.18
CA HIS A 283 -14.69 0.64 -5.83
C HIS A 283 -14.07 0.18 -7.16
N GLU A 284 -14.13 -1.12 -7.46
CA GLU A 284 -13.49 -1.67 -8.66
C GLU A 284 -14.04 -1.10 -9.97
N ASP A 285 -15.35 -0.81 -10.06
CA ASP A 285 -15.92 -0.23 -11.27
C ASP A 285 -15.39 1.18 -11.50
N ALA A 286 -15.22 1.97 -10.43
CA ALA A 286 -14.59 3.28 -10.50
C ALA A 286 -13.12 3.16 -10.92
N TRP A 287 -12.41 2.14 -10.43
CA TRP A 287 -11.04 1.84 -10.84
C TRP A 287 -10.93 1.51 -12.33
N VAL A 288 -11.79 0.64 -12.86
CA VAL A 288 -11.82 0.30 -14.28
C VAL A 288 -12.19 1.51 -15.13
N ASN A 289 -13.18 2.29 -14.71
CA ASN A 289 -13.62 3.51 -15.40
C ASN A 289 -12.53 4.58 -15.43
N ALA A 290 -11.64 4.62 -14.44
CA ALA A 290 -10.47 5.48 -14.43
C ALA A 290 -9.39 5.07 -15.47
N ASN A 291 -9.61 3.98 -16.22
CA ASN A 291 -8.75 3.48 -17.29
C ASN A 291 -7.27 3.36 -16.86
N PRO A 292 -6.97 2.49 -15.88
CA PRO A 292 -5.66 2.43 -15.26
C PRO A 292 -4.59 2.02 -16.27
N ARG A 293 -3.45 2.69 -16.24
CA ARG A 293 -2.29 2.33 -17.06
C ARG A 293 -1.37 1.40 -16.32
N ILE A 294 -0.79 0.45 -17.04
CA ILE A 294 0.23 -0.43 -16.47
C ILE A 294 1.58 0.28 -16.47
N THR A 295 2.19 0.40 -15.31
CA THR A 295 3.48 1.08 -15.16
C THR A 295 4.35 0.41 -14.11
N PHE A 296 5.64 0.76 -14.13
CA PHE A 296 6.59 0.36 -13.10
C PHE A 296 6.71 1.48 -12.06
N ILE A 297 6.63 1.11 -10.79
CA ILE A 297 6.78 2.01 -9.66
C ILE A 297 7.96 1.54 -8.82
N LYS A 298 8.86 2.46 -8.49
CA LYS A 298 9.88 2.32 -7.45
C LYS A 298 9.47 3.17 -6.25
N LEU A 299 9.55 2.60 -5.05
CA LEU A 299 9.21 3.19 -3.75
C LEU A 299 10.40 3.18 -2.80
#